data_AF-A0A2E5L9J1-F1
#
_entry.id   AF-A0A2E5L9J1-F1
#
_cell.length_a   1.000
_cell.length_b   1.000
_cell.length_c   1.000
_cell.angle_alpha   90.00
_cell.angle_beta   90.00
_cell.angle_gamma   90.00
#
_symmetry.space_group_name_H-M   'P 1'
#
loop_
_entity.id
_entity.type
_entity.pdbx_description
1 polymer ?
#
loop_
_entity_poly.entity_id
_entity_poly.type
_entity_poly.pdbx_seq_one_letter_code
_entity_poly.pdbx_strand_id
1 'polypeptide(L)'
;MFKSTFFFVIILAITFCYPLTSTAQETAAGSTQKNNRSQQTQTNDKKSFDSASADLSEEQCEKITDGNAMIERIARLEGAMSVKNLTLKYFDKALFNFSDADFEYMKLLKPFCDNSSEDVAKLIFDKLKDKIHEAKETRKNTIEWIKKTTDQLQGIGGSPSSVKKIHNAWKEMENRSHEMLEGDLKYLADFLNRIREKVYEKSGAGNVKFISPFTPPDTMPEPRKND
;
A
#
# COMPACT_ATOMS: atom_id res chain seq x y z
N MET A 1 0.17 45.43 25.22
CA MET A 1 -0.65 44.21 25.41
C MET A 1 -1.59 44.08 24.22
N PHE A 2 -1.21 43.31 23.20
CA PHE A 2 -2.07 43.04 22.04
C PHE A 2 -2.77 41.70 22.27
N LYS A 3 -4.09 41.72 22.48
CA LYS A 3 -4.94 40.52 22.42
C LYS A 3 -5.70 40.58 21.09
N SER A 4 -5.28 39.72 20.17
CA SER A 4 -5.97 39.41 18.93
C SER A 4 -6.73 38.11 19.17
N THR A 5 -8.06 38.14 19.10
CA THR A 5 -8.91 36.95 19.13
C THR A 5 -9.93 37.10 18.03
N PHE A 6 -9.64 36.48 16.88
CA PHE A 6 -10.61 36.20 15.83
C PHE A 6 -11.23 34.84 16.13
N PHE A 7 -12.54 34.82 16.44
CA PHE A 7 -13.35 33.61 16.43
C PHE A 7 -14.21 33.64 15.16
N PHE A 8 -13.90 32.76 14.22
CA PHE A 8 -14.77 32.40 13.10
C PHE A 8 -15.57 31.16 13.54
N VAL A 9 -16.90 31.29 13.66
CA VAL A 9 -17.83 30.18 13.83
C VAL A 9 -18.62 30.08 12.52
N ILE A 10 -18.40 29.00 11.78
CA ILE A 10 -19.18 28.66 10.58
C ILE A 10 -20.15 27.52 10.94
N ILE A 11 -21.42 27.78 10.67
CA ILE A 11 -22.60 26.91 10.78
C ILE A 11 -22.65 25.95 9.58
N LEU A 12 -23.06 24.69 9.76
CA LEU A 12 -23.83 23.81 8.83
C LEU A 12 -23.76 22.35 9.35
N ALA A 13 -24.75 21.44 9.24
CA ALA A 13 -26.17 21.47 8.96
C ALA A 13 -26.74 20.07 9.32
N ILE A 14 -27.87 20.08 10.03
CA ILE A 14 -29.03 19.18 9.99
C ILE A 14 -28.89 17.86 9.19
N THR A 15 -28.90 16.72 9.90
CA THR A 15 -29.18 15.41 9.29
C THR A 15 -30.61 15.00 9.61
N PHE A 16 -31.39 14.81 8.55
CA PHE A 16 -32.78 14.41 8.52
C PHE A 16 -32.99 12.98 9.00
N CYS A 17 -34.14 12.80 9.66
CA CYS A 17 -34.70 11.58 10.22
C CYS A 17 -35.46 10.78 9.15
N TYR A 18 -35.28 9.46 9.07
CA TYR A 18 -36.29 8.51 8.59
C TYR A 18 -36.08 7.13 9.23
N PRO A 19 -37.09 6.58 9.93
CA PRO A 19 -37.23 5.15 10.15
C PRO A 19 -38.31 4.59 9.20
N LEU A 20 -38.12 3.39 8.67
CA LEU A 20 -39.23 2.59 8.13
C LEU A 20 -38.94 1.09 8.25
N THR A 21 -39.73 0.50 9.13
CA THR A 21 -40.00 -0.92 9.34
C THR A 21 -40.67 -1.57 8.14
N SER A 22 -40.42 -2.87 7.95
CA SER A 22 -41.35 -3.80 7.32
C SER A 22 -41.19 -5.18 7.97
N THR A 23 -42.24 -5.60 8.65
CA THR A 23 -42.50 -6.96 9.14
C THR A 23 -43.37 -7.71 8.13
N ALA A 24 -43.05 -8.97 7.83
CA ALA A 24 -44.04 -9.97 7.44
C ALA A 24 -43.53 -11.37 7.78
N GLN A 25 -44.48 -12.20 8.22
CA GLN A 25 -44.37 -13.36 9.10
C GLN A 25 -44.69 -14.67 8.34
N GLU A 26 -44.05 -15.75 8.81
CA GLU A 26 -44.33 -17.22 8.79
C GLU A 26 -45.41 -17.81 7.85
N THR A 27 -45.18 -18.95 7.20
CA THR A 27 -45.33 -20.35 7.68
C THR A 27 -45.08 -21.27 6.45
N ALA A 28 -44.74 -22.57 6.45
CA ALA A 28 -44.94 -23.70 7.36
C ALA A 28 -43.89 -24.82 7.11
N ALA A 29 -43.87 -25.78 8.03
CA ALA A 29 -42.87 -26.83 8.26
C ALA A 29 -42.86 -28.02 7.28
N GLY A 30 -41.70 -28.70 7.21
CA GLY A 30 -41.52 -30.03 6.61
C GLY A 30 -40.11 -30.62 6.85
N SER A 31 -39.97 -31.46 7.88
CA SER A 31 -38.79 -32.31 8.24
C SER A 31 -38.34 -33.20 7.05
N THR A 32 -37.15 -33.77 6.85
CA THR A 32 -35.98 -34.16 7.65
C THR A 32 -34.87 -34.57 6.67
N GLN A 33 -33.61 -34.14 6.84
CA GLN A 33 -32.44 -35.05 6.81
C GLN A 33 -31.12 -34.33 7.09
N LYS A 34 -30.41 -34.82 8.11
CA LYS A 34 -29.00 -34.53 8.40
C LYS A 34 -28.14 -34.92 7.20
N ASN A 35 -27.25 -34.02 6.79
CA ASN A 35 -25.91 -34.41 6.37
C ASN A 35 -24.93 -33.28 6.70
N ASN A 36 -24.25 -33.47 7.83
CA ASN A 36 -23.09 -32.67 8.22
C ASN A 36 -21.98 -32.94 7.21
N ARG A 37 -21.81 -32.04 6.24
CA ARG A 37 -20.55 -31.87 5.55
C ARG A 37 -19.98 -30.54 6.01
N SER A 38 -19.12 -30.63 7.02
CA SER A 38 -18.38 -29.55 7.64
C SER A 38 -17.82 -28.60 6.58
N GLN A 39 -18.47 -27.45 6.41
CA GLN A 39 -17.80 -26.26 5.92
C GLN A 39 -16.82 -25.88 7.02
N GLN A 40 -15.54 -26.15 6.76
CA GLN A 40 -14.44 -25.66 7.56
C GLN A 40 -14.33 -24.16 7.26
N THR A 41 -15.23 -23.39 7.86
CA THR A 41 -15.09 -21.95 8.03
C THR A 41 -13.83 -21.79 8.86
N GLN A 42 -12.76 -21.26 8.24
CA GLN A 42 -11.59 -20.77 8.96
C GLN A 42 -12.06 -19.64 9.88
N THR A 43 -12.44 -19.99 11.10
CA THR A 43 -12.41 -19.06 12.21
C THR A 43 -10.94 -18.72 12.41
N ASN A 44 -10.55 -17.53 11.98
CA ASN A 44 -9.36 -16.89 12.51
C ASN A 44 -9.64 -16.65 14.00
N ASP A 45 -9.41 -17.68 14.81
CA ASP A 45 -9.40 -17.54 16.25
C ASP A 45 -8.28 -16.55 16.55
N LYS A 46 -8.68 -15.34 16.97
CA LYS A 46 -7.81 -14.34 17.57
C LYS A 46 -7.22 -14.99 18.83
N LYS A 47 -6.10 -15.70 18.66
CA LYS A 47 -5.40 -16.37 19.75
C LYS A 47 -5.05 -15.28 20.76
N SER A 48 -5.80 -15.24 21.86
CA SER A 48 -5.55 -14.31 22.95
C SER A 48 -4.14 -14.58 23.46
N PHE A 49 -3.34 -13.54 23.60
CA PHE A 49 -2.04 -13.65 24.25
C PHE A 49 -2.26 -14.03 25.71
N ASP A 50 -1.58 -15.08 26.17
CA ASP A 50 -1.60 -15.53 27.56
C ASP A 50 -0.27 -15.11 28.20
N SER A 51 -0.33 -14.06 29.02
CA SER A 51 0.85 -13.50 29.69
C SER A 51 1.48 -14.46 30.70
N ALA A 52 0.72 -15.42 31.24
CA ALA A 52 1.21 -16.36 32.24
C ALA A 52 2.10 -17.47 31.65
N SER A 53 2.00 -17.72 30.34
CA SER A 53 2.80 -18.70 29.61
C SER A 53 3.87 -18.08 28.71
N ALA A 54 4.09 -16.77 28.82
CA ALA A 54 5.14 -16.07 28.07
C ALA A 54 6.53 -16.56 28.52
N ASP A 55 7.35 -17.02 27.57
CA ASP A 55 8.75 -17.36 27.81
C ASP A 55 9.57 -16.08 28.01
N LEU A 56 9.83 -15.74 29.26
CA LEU A 56 10.67 -14.62 29.69
C LEU A 56 11.99 -15.19 30.21
N SER A 57 12.95 -15.37 29.31
CA SER A 57 14.29 -15.87 29.61
C SER A 57 15.36 -14.93 29.04
N GLU A 58 16.56 -14.96 29.62
CA GLU A 58 17.68 -14.13 29.17
C GLU A 58 18.02 -14.38 27.69
N GLU A 59 17.83 -15.62 27.20
CA GLU A 59 17.99 -15.99 25.79
C GLU A 59 17.05 -15.21 24.86
N GLN A 60 15.85 -14.84 25.33
CA GLN A 60 14.90 -14.06 24.54
C GLN A 60 15.26 -12.57 24.51
N CYS A 61 16.03 -12.09 25.50
CA CYS A 61 16.47 -10.71 25.57
C CYS A 61 17.42 -10.34 24.44
N GLU A 62 18.27 -11.28 24.01
CA GLU A 62 19.16 -11.08 22.86
C GLU A 62 18.34 -10.91 21.57
N LYS A 63 17.20 -11.60 21.45
CA LYS A 63 16.35 -11.54 20.24
C LYS A 63 15.61 -10.21 20.05
N ILE A 64 15.46 -9.40 21.11
CA ILE A 64 14.96 -8.02 21.01
C ILE A 64 15.97 -7.12 20.28
N THR A 65 17.27 -7.36 20.48
CA THR A 65 18.35 -6.51 19.96
C THR A 65 18.97 -7.05 18.67
N ASP A 66 18.74 -8.33 18.34
CA ASP A 66 19.30 -9.03 17.17
C ASP A 66 18.72 -8.59 15.81
N GLY A 67 17.87 -7.57 15.79
CA GLY A 67 17.32 -7.05 14.54
C GLY A 67 18.30 -6.17 13.77
N ASN A 68 18.19 -6.19 12.44
CA ASN A 68 18.98 -5.36 11.50
C ASN A 68 18.90 -3.84 11.76
N ALA A 69 17.92 -3.39 12.56
CA ALA A 69 17.84 -2.04 13.09
C ALA A 69 17.26 -2.09 14.52
N MET A 70 17.65 -1.18 15.40
CA MET A 70 17.08 -1.10 16.75
C MET A 70 15.56 -0.81 16.69
N ILE A 71 14.72 -1.64 17.33
CA ILE A 71 13.25 -1.52 17.31
C ILE A 71 12.80 -0.12 17.74
N GLU A 72 13.44 0.41 18.78
CA GLU A 72 13.17 1.74 19.34
C GLU A 72 13.40 2.84 18.30
N ARG A 73 14.36 2.66 17.39
CA ARG A 73 14.61 3.60 16.30
C ARG A 73 13.44 3.63 15.33
N ILE A 74 12.85 2.48 15.01
CA ILE A 74 11.68 2.40 14.14
C ILE A 74 10.46 3.03 14.81
N ALA A 75 10.23 2.72 16.09
CA ALA A 75 9.13 3.29 16.87
C ALA A 75 9.20 4.82 17.00
N ARG A 76 10.41 5.40 16.92
CA ARG A 76 10.65 6.84 17.02
C ARG A 76 10.69 7.58 15.67
N LEU A 77 10.49 6.89 14.54
CA LEU A 77 10.49 7.54 13.23
C LEU A 77 9.42 8.65 13.17
N GLU A 78 9.85 9.85 12.80
CA GLU A 78 8.96 10.94 12.43
C GLU A 78 8.36 10.63 11.05
N GLY A 79 7.03 10.66 10.94
CA GLY A 79 6.31 10.31 9.71
C GLY A 79 6.19 8.81 9.43
N ALA A 80 5.72 8.46 8.24
CA ALA A 80 5.43 7.07 7.85
C ALA A 80 6.71 6.23 7.73
N MET A 81 6.62 4.95 8.09
CA MET A 81 7.71 4.00 7.87
C MET A 81 7.74 3.54 6.40
N SER A 82 8.93 3.47 5.79
CA SER A 82 9.07 2.89 4.44
C SER A 82 8.65 1.41 4.44
N VAL A 83 7.93 1.00 3.38
CA VAL A 83 7.48 -0.38 3.18
C VAL A 83 8.65 -1.38 3.15
N LYS A 84 9.84 -0.95 2.73
CA LYS A 84 11.06 -1.77 2.74
C LYS A 84 11.40 -2.28 4.15
N ASN A 85 11.11 -1.50 5.19
CA ASN A 85 11.39 -1.86 6.57
C ASN A 85 10.49 -3.00 7.07
N LEU A 86 9.38 -3.32 6.39
CA LEU A 86 8.55 -4.49 6.74
C LEU A 86 9.31 -5.82 6.57
N THR A 87 10.42 -5.82 5.84
CA THR A 87 11.28 -7.00 5.65
C THR A 87 12.29 -7.21 6.78
N LEU A 88 12.48 -6.22 7.66
CA LEU A 88 13.35 -6.35 8.82
C LEU A 88 12.85 -7.47 9.72
N LYS A 89 13.78 -8.29 10.21
CA LYS A 89 13.48 -9.45 11.04
C LYS A 89 13.82 -9.18 12.49
N TYR A 90 12.96 -9.67 13.36
CA TYR A 90 13.09 -9.69 14.82
C TYR A 90 12.44 -10.99 15.29
N PHE A 91 13.02 -11.69 16.26
CA PHE A 91 12.54 -13.01 16.69
C PHE A 91 12.31 -13.99 15.52
N ASP A 92 13.27 -14.05 14.59
CA ASP A 92 13.22 -14.86 13.35
C ASP A 92 12.05 -14.55 12.41
N LYS A 93 11.35 -13.44 12.65
CA LYS A 93 10.10 -13.09 11.99
C LYS A 93 10.18 -11.70 11.38
N ALA A 94 9.75 -11.56 10.14
CA ALA A 94 9.68 -10.24 9.49
C ALA A 94 8.59 -9.38 10.15
N LEU A 95 8.81 -8.06 10.26
CA LEU A 95 7.81 -7.11 10.79
C LEU A 95 6.46 -7.20 10.06
N PHE A 96 6.46 -7.53 8.77
CA PHE A 96 5.24 -7.80 8.02
C PHE A 96 4.37 -8.90 8.65
N ASN A 97 4.97 -9.90 9.27
CA ASN A 97 4.27 -11.04 9.84
C ASN A 97 3.85 -10.82 11.29
N PHE A 98 4.24 -9.71 11.92
CA PHE A 98 3.90 -9.42 13.30
C PHE A 98 2.38 -9.31 13.48
N SER A 99 1.93 -9.90 14.56
CA SER A 99 0.56 -9.99 15.07
C SER A 99 0.46 -9.26 16.40
N ASP A 100 -0.76 -8.99 16.84
CA ASP A 100 -1.01 -8.35 18.13
C ASP A 100 -0.31 -9.06 19.31
N ALA A 101 -0.29 -10.40 19.29
CA ALA A 101 0.36 -11.20 20.33
C ALA A 101 1.88 -10.98 20.40
N ASP A 102 2.54 -10.71 19.26
CA ASP A 102 3.98 -10.43 19.26
C ASP A 102 4.26 -9.09 19.98
N PHE A 103 3.38 -8.09 19.83
CA PHE A 103 3.53 -6.81 20.52
C PHE A 103 3.27 -6.94 22.03
N GLU A 104 2.24 -7.68 22.42
CA GLU A 104 1.98 -7.94 23.85
C GLU A 104 3.13 -8.70 24.51
N TYR A 105 3.71 -9.68 23.81
CA TYR A 105 4.91 -10.38 24.26
C TYR A 105 6.10 -9.43 24.48
N MET A 106 6.40 -8.57 23.49
CA MET A 106 7.51 -7.63 23.59
C MET A 106 7.34 -6.61 24.72
N LYS A 107 6.10 -6.18 25.02
CA LYS A 107 5.80 -5.28 26.15
C LYS A 107 6.17 -5.90 27.50
N LEU A 108 6.01 -7.21 27.65
CA LEU A 108 6.42 -7.94 28.86
C LEU A 108 7.92 -8.23 28.88
N LEU A 109 8.48 -8.61 27.72
CA LEU A 109 9.88 -9.01 27.62
C LEU A 109 10.84 -7.85 27.86
N LYS A 110 10.55 -6.64 27.35
CA LYS A 110 11.50 -5.53 27.45
C LYS A 110 11.81 -5.12 28.90
N PRO A 111 10.82 -4.86 29.79
CA PRO A 111 11.08 -4.60 31.21
C PRO A 111 11.87 -5.70 31.90
N PHE A 112 11.62 -6.96 31.55
CA PHE A 112 12.38 -8.10 32.07
C PHE A 112 13.86 -8.04 31.66
N CYS A 113 14.15 -7.66 30.42
CA CYS A 113 15.49 -7.68 29.86
C CYS A 113 16.39 -6.51 30.27
N ASP A 114 15.83 -5.30 30.41
CA ASP A 114 16.63 -4.08 30.65
C ASP A 114 16.19 -3.27 31.88
N ASN A 115 15.30 -3.83 32.71
CA ASN A 115 14.69 -3.15 33.86
C ASN A 115 14.03 -1.81 33.48
N SER A 116 13.60 -1.64 32.22
CA SER A 116 12.81 -0.47 31.81
C SER A 116 11.42 -0.49 32.42
N SER A 117 10.80 0.69 32.49
CA SER A 117 9.41 0.83 32.93
C SER A 117 8.45 0.17 31.93
N GLU A 118 7.45 -0.54 32.45
CA GLU A 118 6.35 -1.10 31.66
C GLU A 118 5.65 -0.05 30.79
N ASP A 119 5.47 1.18 31.30
CA ASP A 119 4.86 2.28 30.55
C ASP A 119 5.72 2.69 29.34
N VAL A 120 7.04 2.67 29.50
CA VAL A 120 7.99 2.97 28.42
C VAL A 120 7.95 1.87 27.37
N ALA A 121 7.96 0.60 27.79
CA ALA A 121 7.84 -0.53 26.88
C ALA A 121 6.51 -0.48 26.10
N LYS A 122 5.40 -0.24 26.79
CA LYS A 122 4.07 -0.07 26.17
C LYS A 122 4.07 1.03 25.13
N LEU A 123 4.58 2.21 25.46
CA LEU A 123 4.67 3.34 24.52
C LEU A 123 5.49 3.01 23.27
N ILE A 124 6.61 2.32 23.42
CA ILE A 124 7.48 1.93 22.30
C ILE A 124 6.76 0.95 21.37
N PHE A 125 6.19 -0.13 21.91
CA PHE A 125 5.62 -1.20 21.09
C PHE A 125 4.25 -0.84 20.53
N ASP A 126 3.47 0.02 21.18
CA ASP A 126 2.24 0.58 20.59
C ASP A 126 2.58 1.46 19.37
N LYS A 127 3.58 2.35 19.49
CA LYS A 127 4.05 3.14 18.34
C LYS A 127 4.60 2.28 17.22
N LEU A 128 5.38 1.25 17.55
CA LEU A 128 5.89 0.31 16.55
C LEU A 128 4.76 -0.39 15.80
N LYS A 129 3.73 -0.84 16.54
CA LYS A 129 2.53 -1.47 15.97
C LYS A 129 1.85 -0.54 14.97
N ASP A 130 1.64 0.72 15.33
CA ASP A 130 1.03 1.71 14.46
C ASP A 130 1.84 1.92 13.17
N LYS A 131 3.17 2.07 13.28
CA LYS A 131 4.06 2.21 12.10
C LYS A 131 3.98 1.01 11.17
N ILE A 132 3.97 -0.19 11.73
CA ILE A 132 3.90 -1.43 10.94
C ILE A 132 2.53 -1.53 10.26
N HIS A 133 1.45 -1.18 10.95
CA HIS A 133 0.10 -1.18 10.39
C HIS A 133 -0.02 -0.17 9.22
N GLU A 134 0.45 1.06 9.41
CA GLU A 134 0.47 2.09 8.37
C GLU A 134 1.28 1.65 7.13
N ALA A 135 2.45 1.05 7.33
CA ALA A 135 3.26 0.54 6.24
C ALA A 135 2.60 -0.65 5.52
N LYS A 136 1.89 -1.54 6.24
CA LYS A 136 1.12 -2.64 5.65
C LYS A 136 0.00 -2.12 4.74
N GLU A 137 -0.76 -1.13 5.21
CA GLU A 137 -1.82 -0.50 4.41
C GLU A 137 -1.25 0.24 3.21
N THR A 138 -0.15 0.99 3.39
CA THR A 138 0.58 1.63 2.28
C THR A 138 0.99 0.60 1.22
N ARG A 139 1.57 -0.53 1.63
CA ARG A 139 1.95 -1.60 0.71
C ARG A 139 0.73 -2.15 -0.04
N LYS A 140 -0.37 -2.42 0.66
CA LYS A 140 -1.61 -2.92 0.03
C LYS A 140 -2.11 -1.94 -1.04
N ASN A 141 -2.21 -0.65 -0.72
CA ASN A 141 -2.63 0.39 -1.64
C ASN A 141 -1.69 0.49 -2.86
N THR A 142 -0.39 0.31 -2.66
CA THR A 142 0.61 0.31 -3.74
C THR A 142 0.47 -0.89 -4.65
N ILE A 143 0.24 -2.09 -4.12
CA ILE A 143 -0.03 -3.30 -4.93
C ILE A 143 -1.31 -3.13 -5.76
N GLU A 144 -2.38 -2.59 -5.17
CA GLU A 144 -3.62 -2.30 -5.89
C GLU A 144 -3.40 -1.28 -7.02
N TRP A 145 -2.60 -0.24 -6.76
CA TRP A 145 -2.22 0.74 -7.77
C TRP A 145 -1.39 0.13 -8.90
N ILE A 146 -0.40 -0.73 -8.58
CA ILE A 146 0.40 -1.44 -9.59
C ILE A 146 -0.53 -2.23 -10.50
N LYS A 147 -1.43 -3.04 -9.93
CA LYS A 147 -2.39 -3.86 -10.69
C LYS A 147 -3.25 -3.00 -11.60
N LYS A 148 -3.87 -1.93 -11.07
CA LYS A 148 -4.70 -1.03 -11.86
C LYS A 148 -3.91 -0.38 -13.00
N THR A 149 -2.67 0.02 -12.73
CA THR A 149 -1.79 0.66 -13.72
C THR A 149 -1.40 -0.33 -14.82
N THR A 150 -1.05 -1.57 -14.46
CA THR A 150 -0.73 -2.61 -15.45
C THR A 150 -1.94 -2.93 -16.32
N ASP A 151 -3.13 -3.06 -15.73
CA ASP A 151 -4.37 -3.35 -16.47
C ASP A 151 -4.73 -2.22 -17.44
N GLN A 152 -4.57 -0.96 -17.03
CA GLN A 152 -4.86 0.22 -17.87
C GLN A 152 -3.88 0.39 -19.04
N LEU A 153 -2.62 0.00 -18.86
CA LEU A 153 -1.59 0.11 -19.89
C LEU A 153 -1.52 -1.13 -20.79
N GLN A 154 -2.11 -2.24 -20.35
CA GLN A 154 -2.21 -3.45 -21.14
C GLN A 154 -3.09 -3.20 -22.37
N GLY A 155 -2.55 -3.45 -23.56
CA GLY A 155 -3.27 -3.25 -24.82
C GLY A 155 -3.33 -1.80 -25.31
N ILE A 156 -2.58 -0.87 -24.71
CA ILE A 156 -2.53 0.51 -25.18
C ILE A 156 -2.00 0.60 -26.63
N GLY A 157 -2.65 1.42 -27.46
CA GLY A 157 -2.26 1.63 -28.87
C GLY A 157 -1.00 2.48 -29.04
N GLY A 158 -0.48 2.58 -30.26
CA GLY A 158 0.62 3.47 -30.62
C GLY A 158 0.13 4.90 -30.84
N SER A 159 0.25 5.77 -29.84
CA SER A 159 -0.12 7.20 -29.98
C SER A 159 0.69 8.08 -29.03
N PRO A 160 0.82 9.40 -29.29
CA PRO A 160 1.44 10.33 -28.35
C PRO A 160 0.79 10.33 -26.95
N SER A 161 -0.54 10.13 -26.89
CA SER A 161 -1.27 9.99 -25.63
C SER A 161 -0.84 8.75 -24.85
N SER A 162 -0.55 7.65 -25.55
CA SER A 162 -0.05 6.42 -24.95
C SER A 162 1.34 6.61 -24.34
N VAL A 163 2.24 7.29 -25.05
CA VAL A 163 3.57 7.64 -24.55
C VAL A 163 3.48 8.47 -23.27
N LYS A 164 2.58 9.47 -23.24
CA LYS A 164 2.35 10.30 -22.05
C LYS A 164 1.84 9.49 -20.86
N LYS A 165 0.90 8.56 -21.08
CA LYS A 165 0.39 7.67 -20.01
C LYS A 165 1.49 6.79 -19.41
N ILE A 166 2.36 6.22 -20.23
CA ILE A 166 3.51 5.41 -19.78
C ILE A 166 4.49 6.28 -18.98
N HIS A 167 4.81 7.49 -19.47
CA HIS A 167 5.69 8.42 -18.76
C HIS A 167 5.14 8.81 -17.39
N ASN A 168 3.84 9.13 -17.31
CA ASN A 168 3.19 9.47 -16.05
C ASN A 168 3.24 8.30 -15.06
N ALA A 169 2.99 7.07 -15.52
CA ALA A 169 3.10 5.87 -14.69
C ALA A 169 4.54 5.64 -14.18
N TRP A 170 5.54 5.92 -15.02
CA TRP A 170 6.95 5.86 -14.62
C TRP A 170 7.28 6.89 -13.53
N LYS A 171 6.83 8.14 -13.70
CA LYS A 171 7.01 9.18 -12.69
C LYS A 171 6.33 8.86 -11.37
N GLU A 172 5.12 8.32 -11.44
CA GLU A 172 4.41 7.90 -10.24
C GLU A 172 5.12 6.73 -9.53
N MET A 173 5.66 5.77 -10.28
CA MET A 173 6.48 4.69 -9.73
C MET A 173 7.72 5.23 -9.00
N GLU A 174 8.44 6.20 -9.60
CA GLU A 174 9.59 6.84 -8.97
C GLU A 174 9.19 7.54 -7.65
N ASN A 175 8.09 8.30 -7.67
CA ASN A 175 7.57 9.02 -6.50
C ASN A 175 7.17 8.07 -5.35
N ARG A 176 6.65 6.89 -5.69
CA ARG A 176 6.17 5.88 -4.73
C ARG A 176 7.19 4.81 -4.40
N SER A 177 8.45 4.98 -4.79
CA SER A 177 9.49 3.95 -4.62
C SER A 177 9.75 3.54 -3.16
N HIS A 178 9.47 4.41 -2.19
CA HIS A 178 9.56 4.11 -0.75
C HIS A 178 8.37 3.28 -0.22
N GLU A 179 7.28 3.21 -0.99
CA GLU A 179 6.07 2.43 -0.71
C GLU A 179 6.10 1.03 -1.33
N MET A 180 7.20 0.69 -2.02
CA MET A 180 7.36 -0.56 -2.76
C MET A 180 8.47 -1.42 -2.17
N LEU A 181 8.31 -2.74 -2.24
CA LEU A 181 9.44 -3.64 -2.15
C LEU A 181 10.26 -3.59 -3.44
N GLU A 182 11.51 -4.02 -3.38
CA GLU A 182 12.40 -4.06 -4.53
C GLU A 182 11.83 -4.90 -5.68
N GLY A 183 11.20 -6.03 -5.36
CA GLY A 183 10.52 -6.88 -6.34
C GLY A 183 9.36 -6.19 -7.05
N ASP A 184 8.57 -5.38 -6.32
CA ASP A 184 7.43 -4.64 -6.88
C ASP A 184 7.92 -3.55 -7.84
N LEU A 185 8.94 -2.81 -7.44
CA LEU A 185 9.56 -1.75 -8.23
C LEU A 185 10.16 -2.33 -9.52
N LYS A 186 10.92 -3.43 -9.40
CA LYS A 186 11.52 -4.12 -10.55
C LYS A 186 10.46 -4.62 -11.51
N TYR A 187 9.42 -5.27 -10.99
CA TYR A 187 8.31 -5.78 -11.80
C TYR A 187 7.65 -4.67 -12.63
N LEU A 188 7.33 -3.54 -11.99
CA LEU A 188 6.67 -2.44 -12.67
C LEU A 188 7.59 -1.75 -13.68
N ALA A 189 8.87 -1.53 -13.34
CA ALA A 189 9.85 -0.95 -14.25
C ALA A 189 10.01 -1.81 -15.52
N ASP A 190 10.16 -3.13 -15.35
CA ASP A 190 10.28 -4.07 -16.46
C ASP A 190 9.00 -4.09 -17.31
N PHE A 191 7.81 -4.03 -16.68
CA PHE A 191 6.54 -3.92 -17.40
C PHE A 191 6.44 -2.64 -18.23
N LEU A 192 6.72 -1.48 -17.62
CA LEU A 192 6.65 -0.18 -18.29
C LEU A 192 7.64 -0.09 -19.45
N ASN A 193 8.85 -0.63 -19.29
CA ASN A 193 9.82 -0.66 -20.38
C ASN A 193 9.34 -1.50 -21.57
N ARG A 194 8.78 -2.70 -21.32
CA ARG A 194 8.21 -3.55 -22.39
C ARG A 194 7.05 -2.87 -23.13
N ILE A 195 6.17 -2.18 -22.41
CA ILE A 195 5.04 -1.48 -23.05
C ILE A 195 5.55 -0.27 -23.84
N ARG A 196 6.55 0.45 -23.33
CA ARG A 196 7.22 1.55 -24.02
C ARG A 196 7.79 1.11 -25.36
N GLU A 197 8.58 0.03 -25.37
CA GLU A 197 9.17 -0.54 -26.60
C GLU A 197 8.10 -0.88 -27.63
N LYS A 198 7.03 -1.60 -27.22
CA LYS A 198 5.91 -1.95 -28.10
C LYS A 198 5.20 -0.73 -28.69
N VAL A 199 5.02 0.34 -27.91
CA VAL A 199 4.39 1.58 -28.39
C VAL A 199 5.29 2.29 -29.39
N TYR A 200 6.60 2.34 -29.14
CA TYR A 200 7.55 2.97 -30.06
C TYR A 200 7.67 2.20 -31.39
N GLU A 201 7.77 0.87 -31.35
CA GLU A 201 7.77 0.03 -32.56
C GLU A 201 6.50 0.25 -33.40
N LYS A 202 5.31 0.24 -32.75
CA LYS A 202 4.04 0.51 -33.44
C LYS A 202 3.95 1.93 -33.99
N SER A 203 4.54 2.91 -33.30
CA SER A 203 4.56 4.30 -33.77
C SER A 203 5.54 4.51 -34.93
N GLY A 204 6.64 3.76 -34.98
CA GLY A 204 7.61 3.77 -36.09
C GLY A 204 7.17 2.96 -37.32
N ALA A 205 6.19 2.06 -37.16
CA ALA A 205 5.57 1.33 -38.26
C ALA A 205 4.56 2.16 -39.08
N GLY A 206 4.19 3.36 -38.60
CA GLY A 206 3.54 4.35 -39.44
C GLY A 206 4.59 5.01 -40.33
N ASN A 207 4.39 5.00 -41.64
CA ASN A 207 5.20 5.69 -42.66
C ASN A 207 5.30 7.21 -42.40
N VAL A 208 5.97 7.63 -41.32
CA VAL A 208 6.40 9.01 -41.16
C VAL A 208 7.67 9.13 -41.95
N LYS A 209 7.53 9.51 -43.23
CA LYS A 209 8.65 9.91 -44.07
C LYS A 209 9.48 10.90 -43.26
N PHE A 210 10.73 10.57 -42.97
CA PHE A 210 11.66 11.49 -42.31
C PHE A 210 11.75 12.76 -43.17
N ILE A 211 11.14 13.84 -42.70
CA ILE A 211 11.35 15.17 -43.28
C ILE A 211 12.54 15.74 -42.51
N SER A 212 13.67 15.87 -43.19
CA SER A 212 14.86 16.49 -42.60
C SER A 212 14.53 17.92 -42.16
N PRO A 213 14.96 18.35 -40.96
CA PRO A 213 14.77 19.73 -40.50
C PRO A 213 15.57 20.75 -41.33
N PHE A 214 16.43 20.27 -42.24
CA PHE A 214 17.22 21.08 -43.17
C PHE A 214 16.70 21.01 -44.61
N THR A 215 15.57 20.34 -44.87
CA THR A 215 14.94 20.34 -46.20
C THR A 215 13.72 21.25 -46.16
N PRO A 216 13.76 22.41 -46.84
CA PRO A 216 12.59 23.28 -46.92
C PRO A 216 11.44 22.55 -47.64
N PRO A 217 10.17 22.85 -47.30
CA PRO A 217 9.03 22.32 -48.02
C PRO A 217 9.11 22.72 -49.50
N ASP A 218 8.77 21.80 -50.41
CA ASP A 218 8.69 22.09 -51.85
C ASP A 218 7.63 23.18 -52.10
N THR A 219 8.06 24.44 -52.12
CA THR A 219 7.26 25.56 -52.58
C THR A 219 7.52 25.76 -54.07
N MET A 220 7.12 24.79 -54.90
CA MET A 220 6.96 25.03 -56.33
C MET A 220 5.52 25.50 -56.56
N PRO A 221 5.29 26.76 -56.95
CA PRO A 221 3.95 27.20 -57.33
C PRO A 221 3.48 26.41 -58.56
N GLU A 222 2.27 25.86 -58.47
CA GLU A 222 1.60 25.18 -59.57
C GLU A 222 1.52 26.13 -60.79
N PRO A 223 1.93 25.71 -62.01
CA PRO A 223 1.84 26.58 -63.17
C PRO A 223 0.37 26.91 -63.43
N ARG A 224 0.05 28.22 -63.45
CA ARG A 224 -1.26 28.72 -63.84
C ARG A 224 -1.63 28.15 -65.21
N LYS A 225 -2.74 27.42 -65.26
CA LYS A 225 -3.41 27.11 -66.53
C LYS A 225 -3.86 28.44 -67.14
N ASN A 226 -3.32 28.77 -68.30
CA ASN A 226 -3.82 29.88 -69.11
C ASN A 226 -5.02 29.34 -69.89
N ASP A 227 -6.18 29.95 -69.67
CA ASP A 227 -7.31 29.93 -70.61
C ASP A 227 -7.11 31.01 -71.68
#